data_AF-A0AAP0RSG5-F1
#
_entry.id   AF-A0AAP0RSG5-F1
#
_cell.length_a   1.000
_cell.length_b   1.000
_cell.length_c   1.000
_cell.angle_alpha   90.00
_cell.angle_beta   90.00
_cell.angle_gamma   90.00
#
_symmetry.space_group_name_H-M   'P 1'
#
loop_
_entity.id
_entity.type
_entity.pdbx_description
1 polymer ?
#
loop_
_entity_poly.entity_id
_entity_poly.type
_entity_poly.pdbx_seq_one_letter_code
_entity_poly.pdbx_strand_id
1 'polypeptide(L)'
;MLLARAYILSKRWRYLWTSIPNLVLEQGLPAKRRLFMNFVESVLILRDFSNVEKFSLRCDGLYDASRISAWISAAVKRKVQKVDICLDNFEEPFVLPHC
;
A
#
# COMPACT_ATOMS: atom_id res chain seq x y z
N MET A 1 24.92 -20.42 -10.51
CA MET A 1 25.03 -18.93 -10.45
C MET A 1 23.70 -18.31 -9.99
N LEU A 2 23.22 -18.53 -8.75
CA LEU A 2 21.89 -18.02 -8.33
C LEU A 2 21.75 -17.51 -6.88
N LEU A 3 22.83 -17.33 -6.11
CA LEU A 3 22.72 -16.74 -4.76
C LEU A 3 23.38 -15.36 -4.60
N ALA A 4 24.19 -14.92 -5.57
CA ALA A 4 24.96 -13.68 -5.45
C ALA A 4 24.20 -12.39 -5.81
N ARG A 5 22.99 -12.45 -6.36
CA ARG A 5 22.24 -11.23 -6.76
C ARG A 5 21.38 -10.62 -5.64
N ALA A 6 20.93 -11.39 -4.64
CA ALA A 6 20.03 -10.85 -3.61
C ALA A 6 20.71 -9.85 -2.64
N TYR A 7 22.01 -10.01 -2.37
CA TYR A 7 22.69 -9.24 -1.32
C TYR A 7 23.09 -7.81 -1.73
N ILE A 8 23.53 -7.63 -2.99
CA ILE A 8 23.87 -6.31 -3.55
C ILE A 8 22.59 -5.51 -3.86
N LEU A 9 21.49 -6.20 -4.20
CA LEU A 9 20.19 -5.57 -4.39
C LEU A 9 19.62 -5.06 -3.06
N SER A 10 19.87 -5.68 -1.89
CA SER A 10 19.16 -5.33 -0.64
C SER A 10 19.37 -3.89 -0.17
N LYS A 11 20.60 -3.35 -0.24
CA LYS A 11 20.86 -1.97 0.19
C LYS A 11 20.41 -0.95 -0.84
N ARG A 12 20.70 -1.17 -2.13
CA ARG A 12 20.36 -0.21 -3.19
C ARG A 12 18.85 -0.21 -3.49
N TRP A 13 18.20 -1.37 -3.51
CA TRP A 13 16.75 -1.45 -3.66
C TRP A 13 16.03 -0.77 -2.52
N ARG A 14 16.52 -0.90 -1.28
CA ARG A 14 15.94 -0.22 -0.10
C ARG A 14 15.76 1.30 -0.29
N TYR A 15 16.62 1.94 -1.07
CA TYR A 15 16.50 3.38 -1.38
C TYR A 15 15.78 3.64 -2.70
N LEU A 16 15.83 2.70 -3.65
CA LEU A 16 15.15 2.86 -4.94
C LEU A 16 13.63 2.73 -4.79
N TRP A 17 13.14 1.79 -3.95
CA TRP A 17 11.69 1.62 -3.78
C TRP A 17 11.03 2.83 -3.10
N THR A 18 11.76 3.55 -2.24
CA THR A 18 11.27 4.79 -1.62
C THR A 18 11.13 5.93 -2.62
N SER A 19 11.89 5.91 -3.73
CA SER A 19 11.88 6.95 -4.77
C SER A 19 10.81 6.76 -5.85
N ILE A 20 9.94 5.75 -5.76
CA ILE A 20 8.95 5.45 -6.80
C ILE A 20 7.70 6.31 -6.59
N PRO A 21 7.36 7.28 -7.46
CA PRO A 21 6.25 8.20 -7.22
C PRO A 21 4.87 7.52 -7.22
N ASN A 22 4.77 6.33 -7.82
CA ASN A 22 3.57 5.52 -7.84
C ASN A 22 3.68 4.37 -6.83
N LEU A 23 2.98 4.48 -5.69
CA LEU A 23 2.87 3.43 -4.71
C LEU A 23 1.67 2.54 -5.02
N VAL A 24 1.92 1.34 -5.55
CA VAL A 24 0.88 0.34 -5.81
C VAL A 24 0.96 -0.77 -4.76
N LEU A 25 -0.14 -1.01 -4.06
CA LEU A 25 -0.31 -2.04 -3.05
C LEU A 25 -1.46 -2.95 -3.46
N GLU A 26 -1.14 -4.16 -3.89
CA GLU A 26 -2.11 -5.14 -4.38
C GLU A 26 -2.09 -6.40 -3.53
N GLN A 27 -3.27 -6.82 -3.11
CA GLN A 27 -3.46 -8.07 -2.41
C GLN A 27 -3.21 -9.26 -3.36
N GLY A 28 -2.37 -10.19 -2.92
CA GLY A 28 -2.23 -11.49 -3.57
C GLY A 28 -3.26 -12.50 -3.08
N LEU A 29 -2.80 -13.73 -2.80
CA LEU A 29 -3.68 -14.82 -2.38
C LEU A 29 -4.43 -14.53 -1.06
N PRO A 30 -5.70 -14.94 -0.92
CA PRO A 30 -6.49 -14.74 0.31
C PRO A 30 -5.80 -15.25 1.58
N ALA A 31 -5.10 -16.39 1.50
CA ALA A 31 -4.35 -16.97 2.62
C ALA A 31 -3.24 -16.05 3.18
N LYS A 32 -2.77 -15.07 2.40
CA LYS A 32 -1.75 -14.10 2.80
C LYS A 32 -2.32 -12.77 3.29
N ARG A 33 -3.63 -12.71 3.54
CA ARG A 33 -4.33 -11.48 3.97
C ARG A 33 -3.63 -10.74 5.11
N ARG A 34 -3.35 -11.45 6.21
CA ARG A 34 -2.73 -10.82 7.39
C ARG A 34 -1.32 -10.28 7.10
N LEU A 35 -0.55 -10.99 6.27
CA LEU A 35 0.77 -10.54 5.83
C LEU A 35 0.67 -9.28 4.98
N PHE A 36 -0.31 -9.21 4.08
CA PHE A 36 -0.58 -8.01 3.29
C PHE A 36 -0.96 -6.83 4.19
N MET A 37 -1.86 -7.00 5.16
CA MET A 37 -2.23 -5.92 6.08
C MET A 37 -1.02 -5.37 6.84
N ASN A 38 -0.22 -6.25 7.44
CA ASN A 38 1.00 -5.84 8.14
C ASN A 38 1.98 -5.13 7.20
N PHE A 39 2.06 -5.57 5.94
CA PHE A 39 2.91 -4.94 4.93
C PHE A 39 2.42 -3.52 4.58
N VAL A 40 1.12 -3.32 4.35
CA VAL A 40 0.55 -1.99 4.08
C VAL A 40 0.81 -1.05 5.25
N GLU A 41 0.54 -1.48 6.48
CA GLU A 41 0.80 -0.71 7.69
C GLU A 41 2.29 -0.36 7.83
N SER A 42 3.18 -1.32 7.58
CA SER A 42 4.63 -1.10 7.62
C SER A 42 5.08 -0.08 6.56
N VAL A 43 4.56 -0.17 5.33
CA VAL A 43 4.85 0.80 4.27
C VAL A 43 4.36 2.19 4.66
N LEU A 44 3.14 2.29 5.19
CA LEU A 44 2.60 3.56 5.65
C LEU A 44 3.43 4.17 6.78
N ILE A 45 4.04 3.38 7.66
CA ILE A 45 4.86 3.91 8.76
C ILE A 45 6.27 4.29 8.28
N LEU A 46 6.90 3.42 7.47
CA LEU A 46 8.34 3.50 7.18
C LEU A 46 8.67 4.32 5.94
N ARG A 47 7.72 4.46 5.02
CA ARG A 47 7.97 5.14 3.75
C ARG A 47 7.72 6.63 3.90
N ASP A 48 8.65 7.45 3.39
CA ASP A 48 8.37 8.85 3.13
C ASP A 48 7.41 9.00 1.92
N PHE A 49 6.37 9.80 2.10
CA PHE A 49 5.36 10.08 1.07
C PHE A 49 5.60 11.42 0.37
N SER A 50 6.64 12.18 0.74
CA SER A 50 6.97 13.46 0.12
C SER A 50 7.14 13.39 -1.41
N ASN A 51 7.54 12.23 -1.92
CA ASN A 51 7.75 11.96 -3.34
C ASN A 51 6.68 11.03 -3.95
N VAL A 52 5.63 10.68 -3.21
CA VAL A 52 4.54 9.84 -3.69
C VAL A 52 3.48 10.72 -4.34
N GLU A 53 3.34 10.61 -5.66
CA GLU A 53 2.33 11.31 -6.44
C GLU A 53 1.03 10.53 -6.49
N LYS A 54 1.12 9.20 -6.61
CA LYS A 54 -0.04 8.32 -6.73
C LYS A 54 0.03 7.21 -5.70
N PHE A 55 -1.05 7.06 -4.93
CA PHE A 55 -1.30 5.91 -4.08
C PHE A 55 -2.37 5.03 -4.73
N SER A 56 -2.12 3.73 -4.85
CA SER A 56 -3.06 2.76 -5.41
C SER A 56 -3.19 1.57 -4.49
N LEU A 57 -4.41 1.28 -4.05
CA LEU A 57 -4.73 0.14 -3.20
C LEU A 57 -5.72 -0.78 -3.92
N ARG A 58 -5.35 -2.05 -4.04
CA ARG A 58 -6.25 -3.11 -4.49
C ARG A 58 -6.33 -4.22 -3.47
N CYS A 59 -7.51 -4.45 -2.91
CA CYS A 59 -7.74 -5.53 -1.96
C CYS A 59 -9.20 -5.94 -1.92
N ASP A 60 -9.48 -7.07 -1.28
CA ASP A 60 -10.82 -7.53 -0.95
C ASP A 60 -11.46 -6.58 0.07
N GLY A 61 -12.69 -6.19 -0.20
CA GLY A 61 -13.54 -5.28 0.57
C GLY A 61 -14.09 -5.88 1.85
N LEU A 62 -14.12 -7.21 1.96
CA LEU A 62 -14.43 -7.93 3.21
C LEU A 62 -13.28 -7.84 4.23
N TYR A 63 -12.24 -7.08 3.94
CA TYR A 63 -11.26 -6.66 4.92
C TYR A 63 -11.91 -5.75 5.96
N ASP A 64 -11.16 -5.50 7.02
CA ASP A 64 -11.54 -4.52 8.03
C ASP A 64 -11.65 -3.12 7.38
N ALA A 65 -12.88 -2.71 7.07
CA ALA A 65 -13.18 -1.44 6.39
C ALA A 65 -12.60 -0.24 7.16
N SER A 66 -12.52 -0.34 8.49
CA SER A 66 -11.92 0.70 9.33
C SER A 66 -10.42 0.85 9.06
N ARG A 67 -9.70 -0.26 8.80
CA ARG A 67 -8.29 -0.24 8.42
C ARG A 67 -8.09 0.31 7.02
N ILE A 68 -8.90 -0.12 6.05
CA ILE A 68 -8.83 0.42 4.69
C ILE A 68 -9.03 1.94 4.71
N SER A 69 -10.05 2.39 5.44
CA SER A 69 -10.32 3.81 5.65
C SER A 69 -9.15 4.55 6.32
N ALA A 70 -8.50 3.94 7.32
CA ALA A 70 -7.31 4.50 7.95
C ALA A 70 -6.11 4.60 6.98
N TRP A 71 -5.90 3.61 6.11
CA TRP A 71 -4.84 3.62 5.10
C TRP A 71 -5.05 4.73 4.07
N ILE A 72 -6.29 4.87 3.58
CA ILE A 72 -6.67 5.94 2.66
C ILE A 72 -6.48 7.30 3.32
N SER A 73 -6.98 7.47 4.55
CA SER A 73 -6.80 8.70 5.33
C SER A 73 -5.33 9.06 5.51
N ALA A 74 -4.47 8.07 5.77
CA ALA A 74 -3.03 8.28 5.91
C ALA A 74 -2.39 8.75 4.60
N ALA A 75 -2.78 8.18 3.45
CA ALA A 75 -2.31 8.62 2.14
C ALA A 75 -2.76 10.07 1.84
N VAL A 76 -4.04 10.38 2.08
CA VAL A 76 -4.62 11.71 1.86
C VAL A 76 -3.94 12.77 2.74
N LYS A 77 -3.75 12.50 4.04
CA LYS A 77 -3.07 13.41 4.97
C LYS A 77 -1.63 13.74 4.54
N ARG A 78 -1.01 12.85 3.76
CA ARG A 78 0.33 13.04 3.20
C ARG A 78 0.33 13.72 1.84
N LYS A 79 -0.82 14.23 1.40
CA LYS A 79 -1.00 15.07 0.21
C LYS A 79 -0.54 14.39 -1.09
N VAL A 80 -0.76 13.08 -1.20
CA VAL A 80 -0.61 12.41 -2.50
C VAL A 80 -1.57 13.04 -3.51
N GLN A 81 -1.14 13.20 -4.75
CA GLN A 81 -1.92 13.89 -5.79
C GLN A 81 -3.10 13.05 -6.28
N LYS A 82 -2.93 11.72 -6.29
CA LYS A 82 -3.93 10.77 -6.78
C LYS A 82 -4.07 9.60 -5.83
N VAL A 83 -5.31 9.21 -5.58
CA VAL A 83 -5.68 8.02 -4.79
C VAL A 83 -6.59 7.16 -5.66
N ASP A 84 -6.12 5.97 -6.00
CA ASP A 84 -6.88 4.97 -6.74
C ASP A 84 -7.19 3.80 -5.80
N ILE A 85 -8.47 3.43 -5.70
CA ILE A 85 -8.92 2.37 -4.79
C ILE A 85 -9.75 1.38 -5.60
N CYS A 86 -9.38 0.11 -5.55
CA CYS A 86 -10.11 -0.99 -6.17
C CYS A 86 -10.40 -2.02 -5.08
N LEU A 87 -11.68 -2.16 -4.74
CA LEU A 87 -12.11 -3.08 -3.68
C LEU A 87 -12.95 -4.20 -4.31
N ASP A 88 -12.45 -5.43 -4.22
CA ASP A 88 -13.15 -6.62 -4.72
C ASP A 88 -14.17 -7.09 -3.66
N ASN A 89 -15.25 -7.80 -4.01
CA ASN A 89 -16.19 -8.42 -3.05
C ASN A 89 -16.76 -7.46 -1.96
N PHE A 90 -17.23 -6.28 -2.35
CA PHE A 90 -17.86 -5.36 -1.40
C PHE A 90 -19.35 -5.70 -1.18
N GLU A 91 -19.75 -5.97 0.08
CA GLU A 91 -21.16 -6.24 0.43
C GLU A 91 -21.96 -4.96 0.75
N GLU A 92 -21.31 -3.87 1.17
CA GLU A 92 -21.95 -2.60 1.58
C GLU A 92 -21.36 -1.38 0.87
N PRO A 93 -22.04 -0.22 0.79
CA PRO A 93 -21.44 0.98 0.24
C PRO A 93 -20.21 1.43 1.07
N PHE A 94 -19.02 1.41 0.48
CA PHE A 94 -17.81 1.95 1.10
C PHE A 94 -17.90 3.49 1.17
N VAL A 95 -17.95 4.03 2.39
CA VAL A 95 -17.88 5.48 2.60
C VAL A 95 -16.41 5.88 2.65
N LEU A 96 -16.01 6.74 1.71
CA LEU A 96 -14.67 7.33 1.74
C LEU A 96 -14.50 8.15 3.01
N PRO A 97 -13.35 8.04 3.71
CA PRO A 97 -13.09 8.87 4.87
C PRO A 97 -13.15 10.35 4.48
N HIS A 98 -13.76 11.15 5.36
CA HIS A 98 -13.71 12.60 5.23
C HIS A 98 -12.27 13.09 5.37
N CYS A 99 -11.81 13.87 4.39
CA CYS A 99 -10.46 14.44 4.32
C CYS A 99 -10.23 15.52 5.36
#